data_AF-A0A841E8X2-F1
#
_entry.id   AF-A0A841E8X2-F1
#
_cell.length_a   1.000
_cell.length_b   1.000
_cell.length_c   1.000
_cell.angle_alpha   90.00
_cell.angle_beta   90.00
_cell.angle_gamma   90.00
#
_symmetry.space_group_name_H-M   'P 1'
#
loop_
_entity.id
_entity.type
_entity.pdbx_description
1 polymer ?
#
loop_
_entity_poly.entity_id
_entity_poly.type
_entity_poly.pdbx_seq_one_letter_code
_entity_poly.pdbx_strand_id
1 'polypeptide(L)'
;MQRAEQRRHPRAAEPADHGALTHTIPLILDLGGPLRPDALVAALNDVVAYQPGLRGTFVDVNGEPRIFPHAAVDVPLRDLYRARPLI
;
A
#
# COMPACT_ATOMS: atom_id res chain seq x y z
N MET A 1 -7.75 15.40 33.38
CA MET A 1 -6.58 16.02 32.73
C MET A 1 -5.82 14.96 31.93
N GLN A 2 -6.39 14.46 30.83
CA GLN A 2 -5.89 13.26 30.12
C GLN A 2 -6.18 13.31 28.61
N ARG A 3 -6.18 14.52 28.04
CA ARG A 3 -6.47 14.81 26.63
C ARG A 3 -5.52 15.91 26.16
N ALA A 4 -4.26 15.58 25.86
CA ALA A 4 -3.36 16.55 25.22
C ALA A 4 -2.10 15.99 24.55
N GLU A 5 -1.80 14.69 24.64
CA GLU A 5 -0.52 14.15 24.13
C GLU A 5 -0.69 13.15 22.99
N GLN A 6 -1.78 13.29 22.21
CA GLN A 6 -1.89 12.56 20.95
C GLN A 6 -0.93 13.16 19.91
N ARG A 7 0.34 12.76 20.04
CA ARG A 7 1.27 12.36 18.98
C ARG A 7 1.43 13.34 17.81
N ARG A 8 2.17 14.42 18.05
CA ARG A 8 2.99 15.06 17.00
C ARG A 8 4.19 14.17 16.65
N HIS A 9 3.93 13.00 16.06
CA HIS A 9 4.99 12.33 15.32
C HIS A 9 4.96 12.87 13.89
N PRO A 10 5.91 13.76 13.50
CA PRO A 10 6.15 13.97 12.09
C PRO A 10 6.50 12.58 11.53
N ARG A 11 5.74 12.11 10.53
CA ARG A 11 6.17 10.92 9.79
C ARG A 11 7.43 11.35 9.05
N ALA A 12 8.59 11.10 9.65
CA ALA A 12 9.85 11.10 8.93
C ALA A 12 9.61 10.24 7.69
N ALA A 13 9.82 10.82 6.50
CA ALA A 13 9.90 10.03 5.29
C ALA A 13 10.94 8.94 5.57
N GLU A 14 10.49 7.70 5.75
CA GLU A 14 11.39 6.57 5.92
C GLU A 14 12.27 6.53 4.66
N PRO A 15 13.61 6.51 4.81
CA PRO A 15 14.45 6.00 3.74
C PRO A 15 13.93 4.59 3.42
N ALA A 16 13.64 4.32 2.16
CA ALA A 16 13.23 2.99 1.72
C ALA A 16 14.44 2.03 1.83
N ASP A 17 14.78 1.64 3.06
CA ASP A 17 15.78 0.62 3.36
C ASP A 17 15.37 -0.12 4.64
N HIS A 18 15.17 -1.44 4.50
CA HIS A 18 14.95 -2.44 5.56
C HIS A 18 13.95 -2.16 6.72
N GLY A 19 13.10 -1.12 6.64
CA GLY A 19 12.06 -0.83 7.64
C GLY A 19 10.61 -1.11 7.18
N ALA A 20 10.38 -1.26 5.87
CA ALA A 20 9.03 -1.21 5.26
C ALA A 20 8.00 -2.22 5.81
N LEU A 21 8.43 -3.29 6.49
CA LEU A 21 7.54 -4.32 7.02
C LEU A 21 6.92 -3.97 8.38
N THR A 22 7.49 -3.05 9.16
CA THR A 22 6.89 -2.66 10.47
C THR A 22 5.56 -1.92 10.29
N HIS A 23 5.31 -1.39 9.10
CA HIS A 23 4.10 -0.67 8.72
C HIS A 23 3.31 -1.36 7.60
N THR A 24 3.69 -2.58 7.22
CA THR A 24 2.98 -3.38 6.22
C THR A 24 2.38 -4.61 6.90
N ILE A 25 1.09 -4.85 6.70
CA ILE A 25 0.43 -6.08 7.14
C ILE A 25 0.39 -7.02 5.93
N PRO A 26 1.25 -8.05 5.85
CA PRO A 26 1.22 -8.98 4.72
C PRO A 26 -0.02 -9.88 4.80
N LEU A 27 -0.64 -10.12 3.64
CA LEU A 27 -1.69 -11.11 3.47
C LEU A 27 -1.21 -12.18 2.48
N ILE A 28 -1.32 -13.44 2.86
CA ILE A 28 -1.00 -14.59 2.02
C ILE A 28 -2.30 -15.34 1.75
N LEU A 29 -2.58 -15.61 0.49
CA LEU A 29 -3.76 -16.36 0.04
C LEU A 29 -3.31 -17.63 -0.67
N ASP A 30 -3.87 -18.77 -0.28
CA ASP A 30 -3.75 -20.02 -1.02
C ASP A 30 -5.00 -20.18 -1.90
N LEU A 31 -4.82 -20.07 -3.22
CA LEU A 31 -5.90 -20.08 -4.21
C LEU A 31 -5.86 -21.39 -4.99
N GLY A 32 -6.92 -22.18 -4.91
CA GLY A 32 -7.07 -23.42 -5.65
C GLY A 32 -7.54 -23.20 -7.10
N GLY A 33 -7.00 -24.01 -8.02
CA GLY A 33 -7.45 -24.04 -9.41
C GLY A 33 -6.76 -23.03 -10.33
N PRO A 34 -7.25 -22.86 -11.58
CA PRO A 34 -6.61 -22.00 -12.56
C PRO A 34 -6.78 -20.52 -12.19
N LEU A 35 -5.67 -19.86 -11.87
CA LEU A 35 -5.64 -18.42 -11.64
C LEU A 35 -5.64 -17.67 -12.97
N ARG A 36 -6.53 -16.67 -13.11
CA ARG A 36 -6.51 -15.71 -14.23
C ARG A 36 -5.91 -14.37 -13.76
N PRO A 37 -4.66 -14.04 -14.12
CA PRO A 37 -3.97 -12.85 -13.63
C PRO A 37 -4.73 -11.54 -13.90
N ASP A 38 -5.27 -11.37 -15.12
CA ASP A 38 -5.97 -10.14 -15.49
C ASP A 38 -7.23 -9.91 -14.65
N ALA A 39 -7.95 -10.99 -14.31
CA ALA A 39 -9.13 -10.92 -13.46
C ALA A 39 -8.76 -10.58 -12.01
N LEU A 40 -7.63 -11.10 -11.52
CA LEU A 40 -7.11 -10.75 -10.20
C LEU A 40 -6.70 -9.27 -10.13
N VAL A 41 -6.01 -8.76 -11.15
CA VAL A 41 -5.65 -7.34 -11.25
C VAL A 41 -6.90 -6.46 -11.25
N ALA A 42 -7.91 -6.81 -12.05
CA ALA A 42 -9.17 -6.07 -12.09
C ALA A 42 -9.87 -6.04 -10.71
N ALA A 43 -9.97 -7.19 -10.04
CA ALA A 43 -10.59 -7.27 -8.72
C ALA A 43 -9.83 -6.47 -7.65
N LEU A 44 -8.50 -6.48 -7.67
CA LEU A 44 -7.68 -5.67 -6.76
C LEU A 44 -7.86 -4.17 -7.04
N ASN A 45 -7.91 -3.78 -8.31
CA ASN A 45 -8.18 -2.39 -8.70
C ASN A 45 -9.57 -1.93 -8.26
N ASP A 46 -10.59 -2.79 -8.31
CA ASP A 46 -11.93 -2.48 -7.79
C ASP A 46 -11.91 -2.21 -6.27
N VAL A 47 -11.14 -3.02 -5.52
CA VAL A 47 -10.95 -2.81 -4.06
C VAL A 47 -10.27 -1.47 -3.79
N VAL A 48 -9.19 -1.16 -4.52
CA VAL A 48 -8.46 0.12 -4.36
C VAL A 48 -9.34 1.31 -4.75
N ALA A 49 -10.11 1.19 -5.83
CA ALA A 49 -11.05 2.22 -6.26
C ALA A 49 -12.14 2.46 -5.19
N TYR A 50 -12.66 1.40 -4.59
CA TYR A 50 -13.69 1.50 -3.55
C TYR A 50 -13.15 2.10 -2.25
N GLN A 51 -11.89 1.85 -1.87
CA GLN A 51 -11.31 2.25 -0.60
C GLN A 51 -10.51 3.57 -0.70
N PRO A 52 -11.01 4.71 -0.16
CA PRO A 52 -10.32 6.00 -0.29
C PRO A 52 -8.96 6.02 0.42
N GLY A 53 -8.82 5.28 1.53
CA GLY A 53 -7.58 5.23 2.30
C GLY A 53 -6.41 4.57 1.57
N LEU A 54 -6.68 3.69 0.59
CA LEU A 54 -5.65 3.03 -0.23
C LEU A 54 -5.13 3.93 -1.35
N ARG A 55 -5.82 5.03 -1.64
CA ARG A 55 -5.46 5.99 -2.71
C ARG A 55 -4.93 7.31 -2.15
N GLY A 56 -4.58 7.36 -0.87
CA GLY A 56 -4.07 8.56 -0.22
C GLY A 56 -2.55 8.60 -0.16
N THR A 57 -1.95 9.74 -0.45
CA THR A 57 -0.54 10.03 -0.12
C THR A 57 -0.47 11.10 0.95
N PHE A 58 0.44 10.92 1.91
CA PHE A 58 0.75 11.95 2.90
C PHE A 58 1.73 12.96 2.30
N VAL A 59 1.37 14.23 2.34
CA VAL A 59 2.18 15.33 1.83
C VAL A 59 2.29 16.38 2.93
N ASP A 60 3.50 16.91 3.12
CA ASP A 60 3.72 18.06 3.98
C ASP A 60 3.30 19.33 3.23
N VAL A 61 2.40 20.12 3.81
CA VAL A 61 2.00 21.43 3.27
C VAL A 61 2.19 22.48 4.35
N ASN A 62 3.26 23.27 4.22
CA ASN A 62 3.65 24.31 5.16
C ASN A 62 3.91 23.78 6.59
N GLY A 63 4.53 22.61 6.74
CA GLY A 63 4.85 21.99 8.03
C GLY A 63 3.70 21.20 8.65
N GLU A 64 2.58 21.06 7.95
CA GLU A 64 1.41 20.30 8.41
C GLU A 64 1.12 19.12 7.48
N PRO A 65 0.98 17.89 8.02
CA PRO A 65 0.70 16.71 7.22
C PRO A 65 -0.74 16.73 6.69
N ARG A 66 -0.91 16.55 5.39
CA ARG A 66 -2.21 16.42 4.71
C ARG A 66 -2.26 15.15 3.86
N ILE A 67 -3.47 14.62 3.69
CA ILE A 67 -3.73 13.47 2.81
C ILE A 67 -4.24 14.00 1.46
N PHE A 68 -3.59 13.60 0.39
CA PHE A 68 -4.01 13.90 -0.98
C PHE A 68 -4.49 12.63 -1.67
N PRO A 69 -5.75 12.60 -2.15
CA PRO A 69 -6.30 11.43 -2.82
C PRO A 69 -5.86 11.35 -4.29
N HIS A 70 -5.65 10.14 -4.78
CA HIS A 70 -5.46 9.83 -6.19
C HIS A 70 -6.74 9.33 -6.83
N ALA A 71 -7.00 9.76 -8.06
CA ALA A 71 -8.16 9.28 -8.82
C ALA A 71 -8.05 7.76 -9.10
N ALA A 72 -6.87 7.31 -9.49
CA ALA A 72 -6.54 5.91 -9.72
C ALA A 72 -5.11 5.62 -9.23
N VAL A 73 -4.86 4.36 -8.88
CA VAL A 73 -3.54 3.84 -8.51
C VAL A 73 -3.37 2.51 -9.23
N ASP A 74 -2.25 2.34 -9.93
CA ASP A 74 -1.92 1.08 -10.58
C ASP A 74 -1.35 0.10 -9.55
N VAL A 75 -1.98 -1.06 -9.39
CA VAL A 75 -1.50 -2.13 -8.51
C VAL A 75 -0.59 -3.07 -9.32
N PRO A 76 0.73 -3.11 -9.05
CA PRO A 76 1.63 -4.00 -9.78
C PRO A 76 1.40 -5.46 -9.38
N LEU A 77 1.16 -6.33 -10.35
CA LEU A 77 1.14 -7.78 -10.15
C LEU A 77 2.50 -8.38 -10.55
N ARG A 78 3.14 -9.10 -9.63
CA ARG A 78 4.39 -9.79 -9.88
C ARG A 78 4.23 -11.29 -9.63
N ASP A 79 4.35 -12.07 -10.71
CA ASP A 79 4.40 -13.53 -10.63
C ASP A 79 5.80 -13.97 -10.19
N LEU A 80 5.91 -14.40 -8.93
CA LEU A 80 7.18 -14.82 -8.34
C LEU A 80 7.65 -16.20 -8.83
N TYR A 81 6.75 -17.04 -9.34
CA TYR A 81 7.09 -18.35 -9.86
C TYR A 81 7.62 -18.26 -11.29
N ARG A 82 7.10 -17.32 -12.08
CA ARG A 82 7.57 -17.03 -13.44
C ARG A 82 8.79 -16.10 -13.47
N ALA A 83 9.04 -15.35 -12.41
CA ALA A 83 10.14 -14.40 -12.32
C ALA A 83 11.51 -15.00 -11.91
N ARG A 84 11.67 -16.32 -11.84
CA ARG A 84 13.00 -16.92 -11.63
C ARG A 84 13.91 -16.66 -12.84
N PRO A 85 15.06 -15.98 -12.69
CA PRO A 85 16.19 -16.29 -13.55
C PRO A 85 16.69 -17.68 -13.16
N LEU A 86 16.88 -18.56 -14.14
CA LEU A 86 17.69 -19.76 -13.96
C LEU A 86 19.08 -19.29 -13.53
N ILE A 87 19.47 -19.61 -12.30
CA ILE A 87 20.87 -19.65 -11.88
C ILE A 87 21.19 -21.12 -11.67
#